data_AF-A0A955ZJR6-F1
#
_entry.id   AF-A0A955ZJR6-F1
#
_cell.length_a   1.000
_cell.length_b   1.000
_cell.length_c   1.000
_cell.angle_alpha   90.00
_cell.angle_beta   90.00
_cell.angle_gamma   90.00
#
_symmetry.space_group_name_H-M   'P 1'
#
loop_
_entity.id
_entity.type
_entity.pdbx_description
1 polymer ?
#
loop_
_entity_poly.entity_id
_entity_poly.type
_entity_poly.pdbx_seq_one_letter_code
_entity_poly.pdbx_strand_id
1 'polypeptide(L)'
;MERRDFIQGLLAGSVTVLAAGSAQASPLSRLMESGSVAPLLEPLQVGDHVGLAWSVRELTDVKSGAAVLVLEHQSGRTARVHLCQRRGAPVGVAHSGTLDFMVMNDASGADPTDESLARVLRALAELARRNEAQGAMAPGTLLPHEARLARYRDSAALA
;
A
#
# COMPACT_ATOMS: atom_id res chain seq x y z
N MET A 1 -83.13 -11.49 5.40
CA MET A 1 -82.77 -12.51 6.39
C MET A 1 -81.26 -12.39 6.60
N GLU A 2 -80.79 -11.27 7.16
CA GLU A 2 -80.60 -10.97 8.59
C GLU A 2 -79.69 -11.99 9.33
N ARG A 3 -78.57 -11.44 9.84
CA ARG A 3 -77.74 -11.84 11.00
C ARG A 3 -76.55 -12.79 10.82
N ARG A 4 -75.34 -12.20 10.92
CA ARG A 4 -74.30 -12.42 11.96
C ARG A 4 -72.98 -11.84 11.45
N ASP A 5 -72.56 -10.68 11.94
CA ASP A 5 -71.63 -10.54 13.07
C ASP A 5 -70.49 -11.56 13.03
N PHE A 6 -69.29 -11.14 12.60
CA PHE A 6 -68.09 -11.50 13.35
C PHE A 6 -67.01 -10.43 13.24
N ILE A 7 -66.55 -10.06 14.42
CA ILE A 7 -65.75 -8.92 14.84
C ILE A 7 -64.24 -9.15 14.63
N GLN A 8 -63.48 -8.05 14.59
CA GLN A 8 -62.07 -7.88 15.01
C GLN A 8 -60.91 -8.18 14.04
N GLY A 9 -60.05 -7.17 13.92
CA GLY A 9 -58.68 -7.29 13.41
C GLY A 9 -57.96 -5.94 13.30
N LEU A 10 -57.93 -5.14 14.37
CA LEU A 10 -57.07 -3.96 14.50
C LEU A 10 -55.69 -4.38 15.05
N LEU A 11 -54.65 -3.63 14.68
CA LEU A 11 -53.27 -3.49 15.23
C LEU A 11 -52.20 -3.85 14.17
N ALA A 12 -51.64 -2.87 13.45
CA ALA A 12 -50.59 -1.94 13.90
C ALA A 12 -49.33 -2.68 14.38
N GLY A 13 -48.30 -2.72 13.53
CA GLY A 13 -47.02 -3.35 13.83
C GLY A 13 -45.99 -3.10 12.73
N SER A 14 -45.60 -1.84 12.52
CA SER A 14 -44.43 -1.50 11.70
C SER A 14 -43.18 -1.64 12.58
N VAL A 15 -42.40 -2.71 12.40
CA VAL A 15 -41.05 -2.81 12.95
C VAL A 15 -40.07 -2.55 11.82
N THR A 16 -39.61 -1.31 11.71
CA THR A 16 -38.45 -0.98 10.87
C THR A 16 -37.19 -1.41 11.64
N VAL A 17 -36.69 -2.61 11.35
CA VAL A 17 -35.36 -3.02 11.83
C VAL A 17 -34.32 -2.24 11.03
N LEU A 18 -33.75 -1.20 11.63
CA LEU A 18 -32.51 -0.58 11.17
C LEU A 18 -31.38 -1.59 11.39
N ALA A 19 -31.14 -2.46 10.41
CA ALA A 19 -29.89 -3.20 10.33
C ALA A 19 -28.78 -2.22 9.92
N ALA A 20 -28.18 -1.56 10.91
CA ALA A 20 -26.88 -0.92 10.76
C ALA A 20 -25.86 -2.03 10.50
N GLY A 21 -25.71 -2.40 9.22
CA GLY A 21 -24.69 -3.32 8.75
C GLY A 21 -23.32 -2.66 8.86
N SER A 22 -22.73 -2.67 10.05
CA SER A 22 -21.29 -2.54 10.19
C SER A 22 -20.68 -3.79 9.56
N ALA A 23 -20.23 -3.66 8.31
CA ALA A 23 -19.45 -4.67 7.62
C ALA A 23 -18.13 -4.87 8.38
N GLN A 24 -18.16 -5.74 9.39
CA GLN A 24 -16.96 -6.20 10.07
C GLN A 24 -16.19 -7.07 9.07
N ALA A 25 -15.13 -6.51 8.50
CA ALA A 25 -14.21 -7.24 7.65
C ALA A 25 -13.66 -8.44 8.43
N SER A 26 -13.95 -9.63 7.92
CA SER A 26 -13.52 -10.91 8.49
C SER A 26 -12.00 -10.89 8.74
N PRO A 27 -11.51 -11.47 9.85
CA PRO A 27 -10.08 -11.57 10.13
C PRO A 27 -9.30 -12.31 9.02
N LEU A 28 -9.97 -13.20 8.28
CA LEU A 28 -9.41 -13.84 7.08
C LEU A 28 -9.17 -12.86 5.92
N SER A 29 -10.01 -11.82 5.76
CA SER A 29 -9.78 -10.76 4.76
C SER A 29 -8.56 -9.92 5.12
N ARG A 30 -8.33 -9.66 6.42
CA ARG A 30 -7.13 -8.95 6.90
C ARG A 30 -5.84 -9.73 6.71
N LEU A 31 -5.87 -11.06 6.84
CA LEU A 31 -4.71 -11.92 6.55
C LEU A 31 -4.39 -12.03 5.05
N MET A 32 -5.38 -11.85 4.18
CA MET A 32 -5.19 -11.82 2.73
C MET A 32 -4.82 -10.44 2.19
N GLU A 33 -4.87 -9.38 3.02
CA GLU A 33 -4.55 -8.00 2.64
C GLU A 33 -3.04 -7.67 2.74
N SER A 34 -2.27 -8.39 3.57
CA SER A 34 -0.82 -8.18 3.72
C SER A 34 -0.05 -8.96 2.66
N GLY A 35 0.05 -8.38 1.47
CA GLY A 35 0.98 -8.83 0.45
C GLY A 35 2.40 -8.37 0.77
N SER A 36 3.42 -9.19 0.48
CA SER A 36 4.81 -8.80 0.66
C SER A 36 5.47 -8.49 -0.68
N VAL A 37 6.28 -7.42 -0.71
CA VAL A 37 7.11 -7.08 -1.87
C VAL A 37 8.51 -7.69 -1.79
N ALA A 38 8.84 -8.39 -0.70
CA ALA A 38 10.16 -8.99 -0.49
C ALA A 38 10.63 -9.88 -1.66
N PRO A 39 9.79 -10.73 -2.29
CA PRO A 39 10.23 -11.54 -3.43
C PRO A 39 10.70 -10.72 -4.64
N LEU A 40 10.22 -9.48 -4.79
CA LEU A 40 10.69 -8.58 -5.84
C LEU A 40 12.07 -8.00 -5.50
N LEU A 41 12.48 -7.98 -4.24
CA LEU A 41 13.76 -7.41 -3.82
C LEU A 41 14.79 -8.48 -3.42
N GLU A 42 14.47 -9.77 -3.48
CA GLU A 42 15.42 -10.84 -3.19
C GLU A 42 16.71 -10.73 -4.05
N PRO A 43 17.88 -11.08 -3.49
CA PRO A 43 18.10 -11.64 -2.15
C PRO A 43 18.24 -10.58 -1.04
N LEU A 44 17.87 -9.32 -1.29
CA LEU A 44 18.08 -8.22 -0.36
C LEU A 44 17.33 -8.41 0.96
N GLN A 45 18.02 -8.19 2.07
CA GLN A 45 17.50 -8.27 3.42
C GLN A 45 17.68 -6.96 4.19
N VAL A 46 16.94 -6.81 5.29
CA VAL A 46 17.18 -5.74 6.26
C VAL A 46 18.59 -5.90 6.83
N GLY A 47 19.36 -4.82 6.82
CA GLY A 47 20.78 -4.78 7.19
C GLY A 47 21.73 -4.77 6.00
N ASP A 48 21.29 -5.16 4.81
CA ASP A 48 22.17 -5.24 3.64
C ASP A 48 22.60 -3.86 3.14
N HIS A 49 23.85 -3.78 2.68
CA HIS A 49 24.38 -2.61 1.99
C HIS A 49 23.94 -2.60 0.52
N VAL A 50 23.32 -1.51 0.09
CA VAL A 50 22.81 -1.31 -1.28
C VAL A 50 23.71 -0.40 -2.11
N GLY A 51 24.90 -0.10 -1.59
CA GLY A 51 25.92 0.72 -2.23
C GLY A 51 25.83 2.20 -1.88
N LEU A 52 26.89 2.95 -2.24
CA LEU A 52 26.99 4.40 -1.99
C LEU A 52 26.72 4.79 -0.53
N ALA A 53 27.19 3.96 0.40
CA ALA A 53 27.02 4.10 1.84
C ALA A 53 25.55 4.06 2.34
N TRP A 54 24.63 3.54 1.54
CA TRP A 54 23.25 3.23 1.96
C TRP A 54 23.10 1.76 2.36
N SER A 55 22.26 1.50 3.35
CA SER A 55 21.82 0.17 3.76
C SER A 55 20.30 0.11 3.92
N VAL A 56 19.75 -1.09 3.84
CA VAL A 56 18.33 -1.34 4.12
C VAL A 56 18.11 -1.32 5.62
N ARG A 57 17.33 -0.37 6.10
CA ARG A 57 16.95 -0.30 7.52
C ARG A 57 15.65 -1.03 7.80
N GLU A 58 14.70 -0.95 6.88
CA GLU A 58 13.37 -1.54 7.04
C GLU A 58 12.73 -1.80 5.68
N LEU A 59 11.98 -2.90 5.59
CA LEU A 59 11.05 -3.17 4.50
C LEU A 59 9.74 -3.66 5.10
N THR A 60 8.66 -2.93 4.87
CA THR A 60 7.34 -3.32 5.35
C THR A 60 6.61 -4.19 4.34
N ASP A 61 5.67 -5.00 4.83
CA ASP A 61 4.60 -5.52 3.98
C ASP A 61 3.72 -4.38 3.45
N VAL A 62 2.87 -4.70 2.47
CA VAL A 62 1.93 -3.75 1.89
C VAL A 62 0.90 -3.34 2.92
N LYS A 63 0.88 -2.04 3.25
CA LYS A 63 -0.11 -1.39 4.11
C LYS A 63 -0.64 -0.16 3.40
N SER A 64 -1.95 0.05 3.46
CA SER A 64 -2.60 1.20 2.82
C SER A 64 -2.21 1.36 1.33
N GLY A 65 -2.08 0.24 0.61
CA GLY A 65 -1.78 0.23 -0.82
C GLY A 65 -0.31 0.44 -1.21
N ALA A 66 0.64 0.44 -0.26
CA ALA A 66 2.08 0.48 -0.58
C ALA A 66 2.92 -0.29 0.43
N ALA A 67 4.10 -0.74 0.00
CA ALA A 67 5.16 -1.14 0.91
C ALA A 67 6.11 0.04 1.14
N VAL A 68 6.75 0.09 2.30
CA VAL A 68 7.72 1.14 2.66
C VAL A 68 9.10 0.51 2.78
N LEU A 69 10.03 1.01 2.00
CA LEU A 69 11.46 0.73 2.11
C LEU A 69 12.13 1.92 2.79
N VAL A 70 12.75 1.69 3.95
CA VAL A 70 13.56 2.71 4.63
C VAL A 70 15.03 2.39 4.37
N LEU A 71 15.75 3.35 3.81
CA LEU A 71 17.19 3.29 3.61
C LEU A 71 17.87 4.23 4.61
N GLU A 72 19.03 3.80 5.12
CA GLU A 72 19.87 4.60 6.00
C GLU A 72 21.24 4.81 5.37
N HIS A 73 21.70 6.04 5.36
CA HIS A 73 23.03 6.41 4.92
C HIS A 73 23.98 6.42 6.11
N GLN A 74 25.27 6.09 5.90
CA GLN A 74 26.29 6.06 6.96
C GLN A 74 26.43 7.38 7.76
N SER A 75 25.98 8.51 7.20
CA SER A 75 25.97 9.80 7.89
C SER A 75 24.79 9.98 8.85
N GLY A 76 23.95 8.95 9.04
CA GLY A 76 22.72 9.01 9.84
C GLY A 76 21.50 9.59 9.12
N ARG A 77 21.59 9.89 7.82
CA ARG A 77 20.44 10.33 7.02
C ARG A 77 19.56 9.13 6.70
N THR A 78 18.25 9.33 6.71
CA THR A 78 17.29 8.30 6.32
C THR A 78 16.51 8.74 5.09
N ALA A 79 16.12 7.78 4.27
CA ALA A 79 15.25 7.99 3.12
C ALA A 79 14.10 6.99 3.18
N ARG A 80 12.87 7.52 3.15
CA ARG A 80 11.66 6.70 3.16
C ARG A 80 11.12 6.61 1.74
N VAL A 81 11.01 5.41 1.22
CA VAL A 81 10.65 5.14 -0.17
C VAL A 81 9.38 4.31 -0.20
N HIS A 82 8.35 4.85 -0.82
CA HIS A 82 7.11 4.13 -1.06
C HIS A 82 7.20 3.32 -2.36
N LEU A 83 6.95 2.03 -2.23
CA LEU A 83 6.82 1.10 -3.34
C LEU A 83 5.33 0.97 -3.66
N CYS A 84 4.93 1.56 -4.78
CA CYS A 84 3.55 1.58 -5.25
C CYS A 84 3.41 0.71 -6.50
N GLN A 85 2.19 0.27 -6.82
CA GLN A 85 1.96 -0.39 -8.11
C GLN A 85 2.23 0.61 -9.23
N ARG A 86 3.02 0.21 -10.22
CA ARG A 86 3.19 0.98 -11.44
C ARG A 86 1.99 0.79 -12.35
N ARG A 87 1.34 1.91 -12.70
CA ARG A 87 0.28 1.94 -13.70
C ARG A 87 0.45 3.17 -14.59
N GLY A 88 0.68 2.96 -15.88
CA GLY A 88 0.88 4.04 -16.84
C GLY A 88 2.30 4.61 -16.81
N ALA A 89 2.42 5.93 -16.85
CA ALA A 89 3.71 6.63 -16.84
C ALA A 89 4.36 6.52 -15.45
N PRO A 90 5.67 6.26 -15.35
CA PRO A 90 6.35 6.17 -14.06
C PRO A 90 6.35 7.53 -13.36
N VAL A 91 6.06 7.51 -12.06
CA VAL A 91 5.94 8.72 -11.22
C VAL A 91 7.05 8.79 -10.17
N GLY A 92 7.74 7.68 -9.89
CA GLY A 92 8.83 7.60 -8.93
C GLY A 92 10.19 8.08 -9.45
N VAL A 93 11.17 8.13 -8.54
CA VAL A 93 12.59 8.38 -8.86
C VAL A 93 13.18 7.24 -9.70
N ALA A 94 12.66 6.03 -9.48
CA ALA A 94 12.97 4.84 -10.25
C ALA A 94 11.71 3.96 -10.40
N HIS A 95 11.74 3.01 -11.33
CA HIS A 95 10.62 2.11 -11.58
C HIS A 95 11.05 0.76 -12.18
N SER A 96 10.34 -0.31 -11.81
CA SER A 96 10.44 -1.62 -12.46
C SER A 96 9.32 -1.78 -13.52
N GLY A 97 9.01 -3.01 -13.93
CA GLY A 97 7.83 -3.29 -14.73
C GLY A 97 6.55 -3.04 -13.94
N THR A 98 6.51 -3.49 -12.68
CA THR A 98 5.31 -3.50 -11.83
C THR A 98 5.33 -2.52 -10.65
N LEU A 99 6.47 -1.92 -10.31
CA LEU A 99 6.63 -1.02 -9.17
C LEU A 99 7.12 0.38 -9.57
N ASP A 100 6.63 1.39 -8.84
CA ASP A 100 7.20 2.75 -8.79
C ASP A 100 7.87 2.98 -7.42
N PHE A 101 9.08 3.55 -7.43
CA PHE A 101 9.88 3.86 -6.24
C PHE A 101 9.80 5.37 -5.96
N MET A 102 9.00 5.75 -4.97
CA MET A 102 8.70 7.16 -4.68
C MET A 102 9.37 7.59 -3.38
N VAL A 103 10.26 8.58 -3.47
CA VAL A 103 10.91 9.16 -2.28
C VAL A 103 9.92 10.09 -1.58
N MET A 104 9.77 9.90 -0.26
CA MET A 104 8.90 10.71 0.58
C MET A 104 9.72 11.74 1.36
N ASN A 105 9.85 12.94 0.79
CA ASN A 105 10.49 14.10 1.43
C ASN A 105 9.43 15.10 1.92
N ASP A 106 8.49 14.65 2.76
CA ASP A 106 7.39 15.46 3.31
C ASP A 106 6.59 16.28 2.28
N ALA A 107 6.59 15.83 1.03
CA ALA A 107 5.95 16.50 -0.11
C ALA A 107 6.33 17.97 -0.34
N SER A 108 7.46 18.46 0.22
CA SER A 108 7.84 19.87 0.06
C SER A 108 8.37 20.17 -1.36
N GLY A 109 9.00 19.17 -1.99
CA GLY A 109 9.70 19.34 -3.27
C GLY A 109 10.82 20.38 -3.24
N ALA A 110 11.17 20.89 -2.04
CA ALA A 110 12.09 22.00 -1.86
C ALA A 110 13.54 21.58 -2.07
N ASP A 111 13.84 20.32 -1.78
CA ASP A 111 15.18 19.77 -1.87
C ASP A 111 15.31 18.82 -3.07
N PRO A 112 16.41 18.94 -3.84
CA PRO A 112 16.71 17.97 -4.87
C PRO A 112 16.85 16.59 -4.23
N THR A 113 16.39 15.56 -4.95
CA THR A 113 16.67 14.18 -4.54
C THR A 113 18.18 13.96 -4.55
N ASP A 114 18.68 13.37 -3.48
CA ASP A 114 20.08 13.00 -3.37
C ASP A 114 20.48 12.07 -4.53
N GLU A 115 21.52 12.46 -5.27
CA GLU A 115 21.97 11.71 -6.46
C GLU A 115 22.45 10.30 -6.10
N SER A 116 23.05 10.11 -4.92
CA SER A 116 23.47 8.78 -4.47
C SER A 116 22.26 7.89 -4.18
N LEU A 117 21.23 8.44 -3.53
CA LEU A 117 19.96 7.76 -3.31
C LEU A 117 19.31 7.39 -4.65
N ALA A 118 19.22 8.33 -5.60
CA ALA A 118 18.61 8.07 -6.90
C ALA A 118 19.29 6.92 -7.65
N ARG A 119 20.61 6.81 -7.59
CA ARG A 119 21.38 5.70 -8.19
C ARG A 119 21.10 4.37 -7.50
N VAL A 120 21.03 4.36 -6.17
CA VAL A 120 20.63 3.17 -5.39
C VAL A 120 19.22 2.72 -5.80
N LEU A 121 18.26 3.63 -5.88
CA LEU A 121 16.88 3.29 -6.27
C LEU A 121 16.78 2.74 -7.69
N ARG A 122 17.58 3.26 -8.63
CA ARG A 122 17.66 2.70 -9.99
C ARG A 122 18.20 1.26 -9.98
N ALA A 123 19.21 0.97 -9.17
CA ALA A 123 19.75 -0.39 -9.03
C ALA A 123 18.72 -1.35 -8.41
N LEU A 124 17.98 -0.89 -7.38
CA LEU A 124 16.91 -1.68 -6.77
C LEU A 124 15.73 -1.92 -7.72
N ALA A 125 15.37 -0.93 -8.54
CA ALA A 125 14.35 -1.09 -9.56
C ALA A 125 14.74 -2.10 -10.65
N GLU A 126 16.03 -2.15 -11.00
CA GLU A 126 16.55 -3.18 -11.92
C GLU A 126 16.59 -4.56 -11.27
N LEU A 127 16.93 -4.66 -9.97
CA LEU A 127 16.80 -5.90 -9.22
C LEU A 127 15.35 -6.42 -9.26
N ALA A 128 14.39 -5.56 -8.96
CA ALA A 128 12.98 -5.88 -9.06
C ALA A 128 12.57 -6.35 -10.46
N ARG A 129 13.05 -5.68 -11.50
CA ARG A 129 12.79 -6.10 -12.88
C ARG A 129 13.32 -7.49 -13.21
N ARG A 130 14.51 -7.84 -12.71
CA ARG A 130 15.07 -9.19 -12.88
C ARG A 130 14.24 -10.24 -12.16
N ASN A 131 13.80 -9.96 -10.94
CA ASN A 131 12.96 -10.88 -10.18
C ASN A 131 11.57 -11.02 -10.81
N GLU A 132 11.00 -9.94 -11.36
CA GLU A 132 9.77 -9.97 -12.17
C GLU A 132 9.92 -10.94 -13.36
N ALA A 133 11.05 -10.85 -14.08
CA ALA A 133 11.34 -11.76 -15.19
C ALA A 133 11.52 -13.22 -14.77
N GLN A 134 11.83 -13.47 -13.49
CA GLN A 134 11.92 -14.79 -12.89
C GLN A 134 10.60 -15.28 -12.27
N GLY A 135 9.53 -14.48 -12.37
CA GLY A 135 8.19 -14.84 -11.92
C GLY A 135 7.77 -14.26 -10.57
N ALA A 136 8.59 -13.41 -9.94
CA ALA A 136 8.13 -12.66 -8.77
C ALA A 136 7.01 -11.70 -9.18
N MET A 137 5.93 -11.67 -8.41
CA MET A 137 4.75 -10.87 -8.73
C MET A 137 4.54 -9.79 -7.68
N ALA A 138 4.19 -8.58 -8.14
CA ALA A 138 3.69 -7.54 -7.27
C ALA A 138 2.41 -7.99 -6.57
N PRO A 139 2.27 -7.79 -5.25
CA PRO A 139 1.04 -8.11 -4.55
C PRO A 139 -0.14 -7.34 -5.12
N GLY A 140 -1.28 -8.02 -5.28
CA GLY A 140 -2.53 -7.40 -5.77
C GLY A 140 -3.10 -6.32 -4.84
N THR A 141 -2.56 -6.20 -3.61
CA THR A 141 -2.96 -5.19 -2.63
C THR A 141 -2.18 -3.88 -2.78
N LEU A 142 -1.15 -3.82 -3.63
CA LEU A 142 -0.51 -2.57 -4.02
C LEU A 142 -1.47 -1.73 -4.86
N LEU A 143 -1.44 -0.42 -4.64
CA LEU A 143 -2.20 0.56 -5.40
C LEU A 143 -1.25 1.49 -6.17
N PRO A 144 -1.69 2.03 -7.32
CA PRO A 144 -1.04 3.18 -7.92
C PRO A 144 -1.05 4.37 -6.96
N HIS A 145 -0.03 5.22 -7.02
CA HIS A 145 0.13 6.32 -6.08
C HIS A 145 -1.10 7.24 -6.00
N GLU A 146 -1.64 7.64 -7.15
CA GLU A 146 -2.84 8.47 -7.24
C GLU A 146 -4.06 7.84 -6.55
N ALA A 147 -4.27 6.53 -6.75
CA ALA A 147 -5.37 5.79 -6.12
C ALA A 147 -5.16 5.68 -4.61
N ARG A 148 -3.89 5.55 -4.19
CA ARG A 148 -3.50 5.53 -2.79
C ARG A 148 -3.78 6.87 -2.11
N LEU A 149 -3.43 8.00 -2.74
CA LEU A 149 -3.74 9.33 -2.24
C LEU A 149 -5.25 9.56 -2.16
N ALA A 150 -6.01 9.16 -3.19
CA ALA A 150 -7.46 9.30 -3.18
C ALA A 150 -8.11 8.54 -2.01
N ARG A 151 -7.56 7.38 -1.62
CA ARG A 151 -8.11 6.52 -0.58
C ARG A 151 -7.59 6.80 0.83
N TYR A 152 -6.34 7.24 0.95
CA TYR A 152 -5.62 7.29 2.22
C TYR A 152 -4.95 8.64 2.50
N ARG A 153 -5.27 9.72 1.77
CA ARG A 153 -4.71 11.07 2.01
C ARG A 153 -4.67 11.45 3.49
N ASP A 154 -5.75 11.16 4.23
CA ASP A 154 -5.86 11.53 5.65
C ASP A 154 -5.14 10.55 6.60
N SER A 155 -4.84 9.34 6.13
CA SER A 155 -4.07 8.31 6.88
C SER A 155 -2.58 8.34 6.54
N ALA A 156 -2.20 8.92 5.39
CA ALA A 156 -0.82 9.05 4.93
C ALA A 156 0.02 9.99 5.80
N ALA A 157 -0.63 10.81 6.64
CA ALA A 157 0.01 11.65 7.64
C ALA A 157 0.40 10.89 8.94
N LEU A 158 0.00 9.62 9.09
CA LEU A 158 0.09 8.88 10.36
C LEU A 158 0.81 7.53 10.28
N ALA A 159 1.56 7.24 9.20
CA ALA A 159 2.23 5.95 9.02
C ALA A 159 3.72 6.09 8.70
#